data_AF-A0AA96EG57-F1
#
_entry.id   AF-A0AA96EG57-F1
#
_cell.length_a   1.000
_cell.length_b   1.000
_cell.length_c   1.000
_cell.angle_alpha   90.00
_cell.angle_beta   90.00
_cell.angle_gamma   90.00
#
_symmetry.space_group_name_H-M   'P 1'
#
loop_
_entity.id
_entity.type
_entity.pdbx_description
1 polymer ?
#
loop_
_entity_poly.entity_id
_entity_poly.type
_entity_poly.pdbx_seq_one_letter_code
_entity_poly.pdbx_strand_id
1 'polypeptide(L)'
;MKEVSFTGGSRIGLVNASWPLATLTARAQELKLSTLGTYTFTDQEVVSFERYGSIPFLASGIRINHNRVDYPEKVVFWCMGNRDAVLDEIRGVGFRPQGKAVARPSGFAFRWSVALLVIVVWNVLIFSDNQFHLASRPGLPGPLTMLALVSVFVLSSALPRSAGLQRAVLRPGRSINEIKPYLRLLQLVTGLLSLVMGISLLAAWGT
;
A
#
# COMPACT_ATOMS: atom_id res chain seq x y z
N MET A 1 -31.88 8.69 5.22
CA MET A 1 -31.06 7.57 5.75
C MET A 1 -30.02 8.16 6.68
N LYS A 2 -29.80 7.58 7.86
CA LYS A 2 -28.85 8.11 8.85
C LYS A 2 -27.43 7.69 8.44
N GLU A 3 -26.50 8.65 8.43
CA GLU A 3 -25.09 8.43 8.12
C GLU A 3 -24.26 9.13 9.20
N VAL A 4 -23.13 8.53 9.58
CA VAL A 4 -22.11 9.13 10.45
C VAL A 4 -20.76 9.07 9.75
N SER A 5 -19.92 10.07 10.00
CA SER A 5 -18.60 10.19 9.38
C SER A 5 -17.56 10.67 10.39
N PHE A 6 -16.41 10.02 10.38
CA PHE A 6 -15.32 10.27 11.32
C PHE A 6 -14.02 10.54 10.57
N THR A 7 -13.32 11.59 10.95
CA THR A 7 -11.99 11.91 10.42
C THR A 7 -10.90 11.35 11.32
N GLY A 8 -9.89 10.74 10.72
CA GLY A 8 -8.91 9.92 11.40
C GLY A 8 -7.62 9.74 10.61
N GLY A 9 -6.78 8.83 11.11
CA GLY A 9 -5.74 8.18 10.33
C GLY A 9 -6.19 6.78 9.90
N SER A 10 -5.38 6.09 9.10
CA SER A 10 -5.63 4.69 8.79
C SER A 10 -4.34 3.90 8.62
N ARG A 11 -4.44 2.58 8.71
CA ARG A 11 -3.41 1.65 8.26
C ARG A 11 -4.03 0.60 7.36
N ILE A 12 -3.53 0.52 6.14
CA ILE A 12 -3.97 -0.41 5.11
C ILE A 12 -2.79 -1.31 4.71
N GLY A 13 -2.80 -2.54 5.21
CA GLY A 13 -1.66 -3.45 5.15
C GLY A 13 -0.45 -2.90 5.92
N LEU A 14 0.62 -2.56 5.18
CA LEU A 14 1.84 -1.90 5.66
C LEU A 14 1.83 -0.37 5.42
N VAL A 15 0.83 0.20 4.74
CA VAL A 15 0.73 1.64 4.50
C VAL A 15 0.04 2.29 5.68
N ASN A 16 0.61 3.38 6.20
CA ASN A 16 -0.03 4.21 7.22
C ASN A 16 -0.36 5.56 6.60
N ALA A 17 -1.56 6.06 6.92
CA ALA A 17 -1.98 7.43 6.69
C ALA A 17 -2.16 8.07 8.06
N SER A 18 -1.40 9.13 8.35
CA SER A 18 -1.53 9.88 9.60
C SER A 18 -2.87 10.61 9.65
N TRP A 19 -3.28 11.02 10.84
CA TRP A 19 -4.38 11.96 10.98
C TRP A 19 -4.03 13.29 10.28
N PRO A 20 -4.97 14.00 9.60
CA PRO A 20 -6.38 13.68 9.35
C PRO A 20 -6.64 13.07 7.95
N LEU A 21 -5.77 12.18 7.46
CA LEU A 21 -5.77 11.70 6.07
C LEU A 21 -6.66 10.48 5.80
N ALA A 22 -7.60 10.17 6.70
CA ALA A 22 -8.59 9.12 6.49
C ALA A 22 -9.97 9.53 6.99
N THR A 23 -11.01 9.04 6.32
CA THR A 23 -12.41 9.25 6.71
C THR A 23 -13.12 7.91 6.74
N LEU A 24 -13.74 7.58 7.87
CA LEU A 24 -14.61 6.41 8.05
C LEU A 24 -16.06 6.86 8.04
N THR A 25 -16.83 6.41 7.06
CA THR A 25 -18.25 6.71 6.90
C THR A 25 -19.06 5.44 7.10
N ALA A 26 -20.13 5.50 7.90
CA ALA A 26 -20.99 4.36 8.17
C ALA A 26 -22.46 4.66 7.86
N ARG A 27 -23.11 3.69 7.22
CA ARG A 27 -24.54 3.60 6.92
C ARG A 27 -25.03 2.23 7.36
N ALA A 28 -26.34 2.01 7.40
CA ALA A 28 -26.92 0.76 7.89
C ALA A 28 -26.34 -0.53 7.26
N GLN A 29 -25.96 -0.49 5.98
CA GLN A 29 -25.48 -1.66 5.23
C GLN A 29 -24.10 -1.43 4.58
N GLU A 30 -23.49 -0.27 4.79
CA GLU A 30 -22.24 0.11 4.13
C GLU A 30 -21.30 0.78 5.13
N LEU A 31 -20.06 0.33 5.12
CA LEU A 31 -18.93 0.95 5.81
C LEU A 31 -17.89 1.34 4.78
N LYS A 32 -17.54 2.62 4.71
CA LYS A 32 -16.61 3.16 3.73
C LYS A 32 -15.42 3.81 4.43
N LEU A 33 -14.22 3.39 4.07
CA LEU A 33 -12.96 3.99 4.51
C LEU A 33 -12.26 4.66 3.32
N SER A 34 -12.14 5.98 3.37
CA SER A 34 -11.49 6.78 2.33
C SER A 34 -10.13 7.27 2.84
N THR A 35 -9.07 7.01 2.09
CA THR A 35 -7.68 7.44 2.37
C THR A 35 -6.90 7.55 1.04
N LEU A 36 -5.70 6.96 0.91
CA LEU A 36 -4.97 6.77 -0.37
C LEU A 36 -5.68 5.83 -1.38
N GLY A 37 -6.97 5.57 -1.15
CA GLY A 37 -7.87 4.69 -1.88
C GLY A 37 -9.20 4.63 -1.13
N THR A 38 -10.20 4.02 -1.74
CA THR A 38 -11.52 3.83 -1.13
C THR A 38 -11.76 2.35 -0.91
N TYR A 39 -12.08 1.98 0.33
CA TYR A 39 -12.44 0.62 0.72
C TYR A 39 -13.87 0.65 1.21
N THR A 40 -14.74 -0.09 0.53
CA THR A 40 -16.16 -0.17 0.88
C THR A 40 -16.46 -1.60 1.29
N PHE A 41 -17.14 -1.74 2.42
CA PHE A 41 -17.54 -3.02 2.98
C PHE A 41 -19.04 -3.03 3.17
N THR A 42 -19.69 -4.14 2.82
CA THR A 42 -21.04 -4.43 3.28
C THR A 42 -21.01 -5.03 4.69
N ASP A 43 -22.17 -5.10 5.34
CA ASP A 43 -22.34 -5.77 6.63
C ASP A 43 -21.94 -7.26 6.59
N GLN A 44 -22.20 -7.95 5.47
CA GLN A 44 -21.77 -9.34 5.21
C GLN A 44 -20.28 -9.50 4.93
N GLU A 45 -19.58 -8.40 4.66
CA GLU A 45 -18.15 -8.40 4.38
C GLU A 45 -17.30 -8.10 5.61
N VAL A 46 -17.86 -7.39 6.60
CA VAL A 46 -17.23 -7.14 7.90
C VAL A 46 -17.55 -8.29 8.85
N VAL A 47 -16.51 -8.94 9.34
CA VAL A 47 -16.58 -10.06 10.29
C VAL A 47 -16.73 -9.53 11.72
N SER A 48 -15.90 -8.57 12.10
CA SER A 48 -15.93 -7.97 13.43
C SER A 48 -15.12 -6.68 13.48
N PHE A 49 -15.33 -5.91 14.55
CA PHE A 49 -14.46 -4.81 14.92
C PHE A 49 -13.60 -5.23 16.12
N GLU A 50 -12.30 -4.97 16.04
CA GLU A 50 -11.35 -5.22 17.12
C GLU A 50 -10.72 -3.93 17.62
N ARG A 51 -10.47 -3.85 18.92
CA ARG A 51 -9.68 -2.78 19.51
C ARG A 51 -8.22 -2.96 19.08
N TYR A 52 -7.64 -1.96 18.41
CA TYR A 52 -6.28 -2.04 17.89
C TYR A 52 -5.41 -0.90 18.37
N GLY A 53 -4.47 -1.20 19.27
CA GLY A 53 -3.52 -0.21 19.80
C GLY A 53 -4.18 1.00 20.48
N SER A 54 -3.39 1.78 21.17
CA SER A 54 -3.77 3.09 21.71
C SER A 54 -2.50 3.91 21.84
N ILE A 55 -2.51 5.12 21.28
CA ILE A 55 -1.51 6.12 21.64
C ILE A 55 -2.14 6.92 22.78
N PRO A 56 -1.55 6.91 24.00
CA PRO A 56 -2.09 7.69 25.12
C PRO A 56 -2.41 9.12 24.68
N PHE A 57 -3.62 9.57 24.97
CA PHE A 57 -4.13 10.93 24.72
C PHE A 57 -4.31 11.39 23.25
N LEU A 58 -3.89 10.62 22.24
CA LEU A 58 -3.90 11.08 20.84
C LEU A 58 -4.84 10.29 19.93
N ALA A 59 -4.79 8.95 19.97
CA ALA A 59 -5.55 8.13 19.03
C ALA A 59 -5.85 6.74 19.57
N SER A 60 -7.04 6.25 19.24
CA SER A 60 -7.45 4.87 19.48
C SER A 60 -7.72 4.19 18.14
N GLY A 61 -7.22 2.97 17.94
CA GLY A 61 -7.43 2.25 16.69
C GLY A 61 -8.60 1.27 16.75
N ILE A 62 -9.31 1.18 15.63
CA ILE A 62 -10.38 0.22 15.34
C ILE A 62 -9.90 -0.61 14.15
N ARG A 63 -9.64 -1.90 14.39
CA ARG A 63 -9.36 -2.85 13.31
C ARG A 63 -10.68 -3.37 12.76
N ILE A 64 -10.78 -3.34 11.44
CA ILE A 64 -11.92 -3.87 10.69
C ILE A 64 -11.51 -5.25 10.18
N ASN A 65 -12.03 -6.30 10.78
CA ASN A 65 -11.84 -7.66 10.27
C ASN A 65 -12.85 -7.90 9.17
N HIS A 66 -12.41 -8.38 8.00
CA HIS A 66 -13.26 -8.55 6.84
C HIS A 66 -12.91 -9.82 6.06
N ASN A 67 -13.84 -10.27 5.21
CA ASN A 67 -13.66 -11.44 4.36
C ASN A 67 -13.36 -11.11 2.87
N ARG A 68 -13.26 -9.82 2.50
CA ARG A 68 -12.89 -9.32 1.15
C ARG A 68 -11.47 -9.62 0.66
N VAL A 69 -11.31 -10.63 -0.21
CA VAL A 69 -10.00 -11.16 -0.66
C VAL A 69 -9.21 -10.14 -1.49
N ASP A 70 -9.90 -9.20 -2.12
CA ASP A 70 -9.32 -8.12 -2.89
C ASP A 70 -8.76 -6.98 -2.04
N TYR A 71 -8.96 -6.99 -0.71
CA TYR A 71 -8.47 -5.96 0.20
C TYR A 71 -7.34 -6.49 1.10
N PRO A 72 -6.37 -5.63 1.49
CA PRO A 72 -5.33 -6.00 2.44
C PRO A 72 -5.91 -6.56 3.73
N GLU A 73 -5.31 -7.64 4.24
CA GLU A 73 -5.76 -8.34 5.46
C GLU A 73 -5.85 -7.44 6.70
N LYS A 74 -5.01 -6.41 6.77
CA LYS A 74 -4.96 -5.48 7.90
C LYS A 74 -5.56 -4.14 7.48
N VAL A 75 -6.78 -3.87 7.95
CA VAL A 75 -7.44 -2.56 7.80
C VAL A 75 -7.69 -2.01 9.20
N VAL A 76 -7.09 -0.86 9.50
CA VAL A 76 -7.23 -0.17 10.79
C VAL A 76 -7.59 1.28 10.53
N PHE A 77 -8.58 1.77 11.25
CA PHE A 77 -8.90 3.20 11.33
C PHE A 77 -8.44 3.74 12.69
N TRP A 78 -7.74 4.87 12.68
CA TRP A 78 -7.31 5.56 13.89
C TRP A 78 -8.24 6.75 14.13
N CYS A 79 -9.10 6.66 15.14
CA CYS A 79 -9.98 7.75 15.52
C CYS A 79 -9.33 8.60 16.62
N MET A 80 -9.60 9.90 16.57
CA MET A 80 -9.27 10.82 17.66
C MET A 80 -10.29 10.63 18.79
N GLY A 81 -9.80 10.58 20.03
CA GLY A 81 -10.66 10.39 21.20
C GLY A 81 -11.09 8.93 21.43
N ASN A 82 -12.37 8.73 21.74
CA ASN A 82 -12.89 7.46 22.25
C ASN A 82 -13.38 6.53 21.13
N ARG A 83 -12.70 5.39 20.94
CA ARG A 83 -13.09 4.36 19.96
C ARG A 83 -14.47 3.77 20.22
N ASP A 84 -14.85 3.64 21.48
CA ASP A 84 -16.10 2.98 21.85
C ASP A 84 -17.29 3.86 21.43
N ALA A 85 -17.16 5.18 21.56
CA ALA A 85 -18.14 6.15 21.05
C ALA A 85 -18.31 6.05 19.53
N VAL A 86 -17.20 5.95 18.77
CA VAL A 86 -17.25 5.72 17.32
C VAL A 86 -17.98 4.42 16.98
N LEU A 87 -17.67 3.33 17.69
CA LEU A 87 -18.32 2.04 17.49
C LEU A 87 -19.80 2.04 17.90
N ASP A 88 -20.17 2.81 18.93
CA ASP A 88 -21.55 2.99 19.36
C ASP A 88 -22.35 3.77 18.31
N GLU A 89 -21.79 4.83 17.73
CA GLU A 89 -22.43 5.59 16.65
C GLU A 89 -22.60 4.76 15.38
N ILE A 90 -21.60 3.95 14.99
CA ILE A 90 -21.70 3.00 13.88
C ILE A 90 -22.84 2.01 14.10
N ARG A 91 -22.98 1.49 15.33
CA ARG A 91 -24.11 0.62 15.70
C ARG A 91 -25.44 1.38 15.69
N GLY A 92 -25.43 2.64 16.12
CA GLY A 92 -26.58 3.54 16.16
C GLY A 92 -27.14 3.95 14.79
N VAL A 93 -26.35 3.83 13.71
CA VAL A 93 -26.84 3.96 12.33
C VAL A 93 -27.34 2.65 11.73
N GLY A 94 -27.23 1.54 12.47
CA GLY A 94 -27.75 0.22 12.09
C GLY A 94 -26.72 -0.73 11.48
N PHE A 95 -25.46 -0.32 11.32
CA PHE A 95 -24.42 -1.20 10.78
C PHE A 95 -24.08 -2.31 11.77
N ARG A 96 -24.27 -3.57 11.38
CA ARG A 96 -23.96 -4.75 12.19
C ARG A 96 -23.13 -5.74 11.39
N PRO A 97 -21.88 -6.03 11.79
CA PRO A 97 -21.05 -7.07 11.16
C PRO A 97 -21.77 -8.42 11.14
N GLN A 98 -21.87 -9.03 9.96
CA GLN A 98 -22.48 -10.34 9.72
C GLN A 98 -21.57 -11.25 8.90
N GLY A 99 -20.37 -10.80 8.57
CA GLY A 99 -19.42 -11.56 7.78
C GLY A 99 -18.90 -12.80 8.50
N LYS A 100 -18.70 -13.85 7.71
CA LYS A 100 -18.03 -15.07 8.18
C LYS A 100 -16.52 -14.95 7.99
N ALA A 101 -15.77 -15.38 8.99
CA ALA A 101 -14.31 -15.46 8.88
C ALA A 101 -13.93 -16.42 7.75
N VAL A 102 -12.99 -15.99 6.91
CA VAL A 102 -12.40 -16.82 5.85
C VAL A 102 -10.94 -17.02 6.19
N ALA A 103 -10.48 -18.27 6.14
CA ALA A 103 -9.08 -18.59 6.35
C ALA A 103 -8.24 -17.91 5.27
N ARG A 104 -7.31 -17.04 5.67
CA ARG A 104 -6.37 -16.39 4.77
C ARG A 104 -4.95 -16.84 5.07
N PRO A 105 -4.12 -17.09 4.04
CA PRO A 105 -2.71 -17.31 4.25
C PRO A 105 -2.15 -16.07 4.94
N SER A 106 -1.48 -16.17 6.09
CA SER A 106 -0.91 -15.00 6.77
C SER A 106 0.37 -14.50 6.07
N GLY A 107 0.73 -13.23 6.29
CA GLY A 107 2.02 -12.67 5.87
C GLY A 107 1.98 -11.84 4.58
N PHE A 108 3.12 -11.77 3.88
CA PHE A 108 3.28 -10.91 2.70
C PHE A 108 2.54 -11.45 1.48
N ALA A 109 1.95 -10.55 0.69
CA ALA A 109 1.24 -10.90 -0.54
C ALA A 109 2.16 -11.44 -1.65
N PHE A 110 3.44 -11.06 -1.64
CA PHE A 110 4.43 -11.46 -2.65
C PHE A 110 5.32 -12.63 -2.19
N ARG A 111 5.93 -13.30 -3.17
CA ARG A 111 6.92 -14.36 -2.95
C ARG A 111 8.25 -13.73 -2.56
N TRP A 112 8.79 -14.10 -1.40
CA TRP A 112 10.06 -13.57 -0.91
C TRP A 112 11.23 -13.86 -1.86
N SER A 113 11.22 -15.00 -2.55
CA SER A 113 12.21 -15.34 -3.57
C SER A 113 12.28 -14.30 -4.69
N VAL A 114 11.13 -13.79 -5.13
CA VAL A 114 11.07 -12.78 -6.20
C VAL A 114 11.56 -11.42 -5.68
N ALA A 115 11.20 -11.04 -4.47
CA ALA A 115 11.70 -9.81 -3.87
C ALA A 115 13.24 -9.85 -3.70
N LEU A 116 13.78 -10.98 -3.24
CA LEU A 116 15.21 -11.19 -3.10
C LEU A 116 15.92 -11.11 -4.46
N LEU A 117 15.36 -11.76 -5.50
CA LEU A 117 15.89 -11.68 -6.86
C LEU A 117 15.96 -10.24 -7.36
N VAL A 118 14.88 -9.46 -7.19
CA VAL A 118 14.85 -8.05 -7.60
C VAL A 118 15.91 -7.23 -6.85
N ILE A 119 16.06 -7.44 -5.54
CA ILE A 119 17.09 -6.74 -4.74
C ILE A 119 18.49 -7.09 -5.24
N VAL A 120 18.78 -8.36 -5.51
CA VAL A 120 20.09 -8.81 -6.02
C VAL A 120 20.38 -8.19 -7.39
N VAL A 121 19.45 -8.28 -8.34
CA VAL A 121 19.61 -7.71 -9.68
C VAL A 121 19.82 -6.20 -9.60
N TRP A 122 19.04 -5.50 -8.76
CA TRP A 122 19.14 -4.06 -8.58
C TRP A 122 20.49 -3.64 -7.99
N ASN A 123 20.98 -4.34 -6.97
CA ASN A 123 22.30 -4.07 -6.39
C ASN A 123 23.41 -4.34 -7.40
N VAL A 124 23.36 -5.46 -8.13
CA VAL A 124 24.37 -5.77 -9.17
C VAL A 124 24.43 -4.63 -10.19
N LEU A 125 23.30 -4.15 -10.70
CA LEU A 125 23.28 -3.04 -11.66
C LEU A 125 23.94 -1.77 -11.11
N ILE A 126 23.61 -1.38 -9.87
CA ILE A 126 24.15 -0.15 -9.24
C ILE A 126 25.64 -0.30 -8.91
N PHE A 127 26.06 -1.45 -8.36
CA PHE A 127 27.46 -1.68 -8.02
C PHE A 127 28.33 -1.79 -9.27
N SER A 128 27.85 -2.45 -10.32
CA SER A 128 28.54 -2.48 -11.61
C SER A 128 28.69 -1.06 -12.15
N ASP A 129 27.63 -0.25 -12.11
CA ASP A 129 27.70 1.15 -12.55
C ASP A 129 28.79 1.92 -11.81
N ASN A 130 28.83 1.84 -10.47
CA ASN A 130 29.84 2.51 -9.68
C ASN A 130 31.26 2.05 -10.04
N GLN A 131 31.50 0.75 -10.25
CA GLN A 131 32.82 0.25 -10.63
C GLN A 131 33.24 0.73 -12.03
N PHE A 132 32.31 0.83 -12.99
CA PHE A 132 32.61 1.29 -14.35
C PHE A 132 32.68 2.83 -14.47
N HIS A 133 31.88 3.58 -13.71
CA HIS A 133 31.79 5.05 -13.81
C HIS A 133 32.72 5.83 -12.86
N LEU A 134 33.21 5.23 -11.77
CA LEU A 134 34.26 5.83 -10.91
C LEU A 134 35.53 6.18 -11.69
N ALA A 135 35.76 5.55 -12.84
CA ALA A 135 36.92 5.81 -13.69
C ALA A 135 36.78 7.05 -14.62
N SER A 136 35.56 7.56 -14.85
CA SER A 136 35.33 8.50 -15.97
C SER A 136 34.67 9.84 -15.58
N ARG A 137 33.72 9.90 -14.64
CA ARG A 137 33.07 11.14 -14.17
C ARG A 137 32.52 11.00 -12.74
N PRO A 138 33.26 11.43 -11.69
CA PRO A 138 32.82 11.26 -10.31
C PRO A 138 31.55 12.09 -10.02
N GLY A 139 30.55 11.44 -9.41
CA GLY A 139 29.35 12.10 -8.87
C GLY A 139 28.09 12.07 -9.74
N LEU A 140 28.16 11.61 -11.00
CA LEU A 140 26.98 11.42 -11.85
C LEU A 140 26.55 9.95 -11.87
N PRO A 141 25.24 9.65 -11.74
CA PRO A 141 24.75 8.28 -11.90
C PRO A 141 24.92 7.83 -13.36
N GLY A 142 25.42 6.61 -13.57
CA GLY A 142 25.62 6.06 -14.90
C GLY A 142 24.37 5.41 -15.52
N PRO A 143 24.50 4.88 -16.74
CA PRO A 143 23.40 4.30 -17.50
C PRO A 143 22.87 3.01 -16.85
N LEU A 144 23.67 2.26 -16.09
CA LEU A 144 23.18 1.05 -15.42
C LEU A 144 22.30 1.39 -14.21
N THR A 145 22.61 2.48 -13.48
CA THR A 145 21.70 3.01 -12.46
C THR A 145 20.37 3.45 -13.10
N MET A 146 20.41 4.03 -14.31
CA MET A 146 19.19 4.46 -15.02
C MET A 146 18.36 3.26 -15.44
N LEU A 147 19.01 2.23 -15.98
CA LEU A 147 18.37 0.97 -16.33
C LEU A 147 17.72 0.32 -15.09
N ALA A 148 18.41 0.34 -13.95
CA ALA A 148 17.88 -0.18 -12.69
C ALA A 148 16.59 0.55 -12.29
N LEU A 149 16.58 1.90 -12.28
CA LEU A 149 15.39 2.69 -11.94
C LEU A 149 14.24 2.48 -12.93
N VAL A 150 14.52 2.52 -14.23
CA VAL A 150 13.52 2.31 -15.28
C VAL A 150 12.95 0.89 -15.22
N SER A 151 13.76 -0.12 -14.91
CA SER A 151 13.28 -1.49 -14.78
C SER A 151 12.27 -1.65 -13.64
N VAL A 152 12.50 -1.00 -12.49
CA VAL A 152 11.54 -0.99 -11.37
C VAL A 152 10.27 -0.23 -11.74
N PHE A 153 10.40 0.90 -12.44
CA PHE A 153 9.25 1.65 -12.95
C PHE A 153 8.40 0.82 -13.92
N VAL A 154 9.03 0.14 -14.88
CA VAL A 154 8.35 -0.72 -15.86
C VAL A 154 7.70 -1.91 -15.16
N LEU A 155 8.42 -2.60 -14.26
CA LEU A 155 7.89 -3.76 -13.55
C LEU A 155 6.70 -3.39 -12.67
N SER A 156 6.80 -2.30 -11.90
CA SER A 156 5.70 -1.80 -11.07
C SER A 156 4.50 -1.35 -11.90
N SER A 157 4.71 -0.88 -13.13
CA SER A 157 3.66 -0.53 -14.10
C SER A 157 3.02 -1.73 -14.79
N ALA A 158 3.81 -2.75 -15.11
CA ALA A 158 3.36 -3.95 -15.82
C ALA A 158 2.64 -4.94 -14.89
N LEU A 159 3.07 -5.03 -13.63
CA LEU A 159 2.55 -6.02 -12.68
C LEU A 159 1.01 -5.93 -12.48
N PRO A 160 0.38 -4.74 -12.31
CA PRO A 160 -1.08 -4.63 -12.24
C PRO A 160 -1.82 -5.04 -13.52
N ARG A 161 -1.15 -5.03 -14.66
CA ARG A 161 -1.75 -5.23 -15.99
C ARG A 161 -1.59 -6.65 -16.52
N SER A 162 -0.63 -7.42 -16.00
CA SER A 162 -0.30 -8.76 -16.51
C SER A 162 -0.60 -9.87 -15.52
N ALA A 163 -1.54 -10.75 -15.87
CA ALA A 163 -1.87 -11.94 -15.09
C ALA A 163 -0.68 -12.93 -14.98
N GLY A 164 0.22 -12.96 -15.96
CA GLY A 164 1.44 -13.77 -15.91
C GLY A 164 2.40 -13.27 -14.83
N LEU A 165 2.67 -11.96 -14.82
CA LEU A 165 3.51 -11.33 -13.80
C LEU A 165 2.90 -11.47 -12.41
N GLN A 166 1.58 -11.30 -12.28
CA GLN A 166 0.90 -11.51 -11.00
C GLN A 166 1.08 -12.94 -10.48
N ARG A 167 0.94 -13.96 -11.33
CA ARG A 167 1.18 -15.36 -10.94
C ARG A 167 2.63 -15.62 -10.55
N ALA A 168 3.59 -14.95 -11.19
CA ALA A 168 5.00 -15.09 -10.86
C ALA A 168 5.36 -14.42 -9.53
N VAL A 169 4.83 -13.22 -9.26
CA VAL A 169 5.22 -12.38 -8.11
C VAL A 169 4.37 -12.66 -6.86
N LEU A 170 3.06 -12.87 -7.01
CA LEU A 170 2.14 -13.04 -5.89
C LEU A 170 2.15 -14.49 -5.37
N ARG A 171 1.86 -14.64 -4.08
CA ARG A 171 1.57 -15.95 -3.50
C ARG A 171 0.19 -16.44 -3.95
N PRO A 172 -0.05 -17.76 -4.03
CA PRO A 172 -1.38 -18.30 -4.33
C PRO A 172 -2.45 -17.75 -3.37
N GLY A 173 -3.61 -17.37 -3.92
CA GLY A 173 -4.73 -16.84 -3.14
C GLY A 173 -4.58 -15.38 -2.68
N ARG A 174 -3.57 -14.64 -3.16
CA ARG A 174 -3.38 -13.20 -2.87
C ARG A 174 -3.77 -12.34 -4.07
N SER A 175 -4.24 -11.13 -3.79
CA SER A 175 -4.69 -10.18 -4.80
C SER A 175 -3.67 -9.08 -5.08
N ILE A 176 -3.58 -8.66 -6.35
CA ILE A 176 -2.75 -7.51 -6.76
C ILE A 176 -3.20 -6.20 -6.10
N ASN A 177 -4.48 -6.10 -5.76
CA ASN A 177 -5.03 -4.93 -5.07
C ASN A 177 -4.43 -4.74 -3.68
N GLU A 178 -3.89 -5.81 -3.06
CA GLU A 178 -3.24 -5.72 -1.75
C GLU A 178 -1.93 -4.90 -1.80
N ILE A 179 -1.22 -4.95 -2.92
CA ILE A 179 0.07 -4.26 -3.10
C ILE A 179 -0.01 -3.04 -4.02
N LYS A 180 -1.17 -2.77 -4.62
CA LYS A 180 -1.38 -1.68 -5.57
C LYS A 180 -0.94 -0.30 -5.05
N PRO A 181 -1.19 0.09 -3.78
CA PRO A 181 -0.68 1.36 -3.26
C PRO A 181 0.86 1.44 -3.28
N TYR A 182 1.58 0.36 -2.93
CA TYR A 182 3.05 0.35 -2.99
C TYR A 182 3.56 0.41 -4.42
N LEU A 183 2.90 -0.28 -5.35
CA LEU A 183 3.29 -0.22 -6.76
C LEU A 183 3.16 1.21 -7.28
N ARG A 184 2.09 1.94 -6.91
CA ARG A 184 1.93 3.36 -7.27
C ARG A 184 3.01 4.24 -6.64
N LEU A 185 3.36 4.01 -5.37
CA LEU A 185 4.44 4.75 -4.72
C LEU A 185 5.79 4.49 -5.40
N LEU A 186 6.10 3.23 -5.72
CA LEU A 186 7.30 2.87 -6.45
C LEU A 186 7.33 3.51 -7.84
N GLN A 187 6.22 3.48 -8.59
CA GLN A 187 6.10 4.16 -9.88
C GLN A 187 6.39 5.65 -9.76
N LEU A 188 5.80 6.33 -8.77
CA LEU A 188 6.01 7.76 -8.54
C LEU A 188 7.49 8.07 -8.28
N VAL A 189 8.08 7.38 -7.30
CA VAL A 189 9.47 7.62 -6.87
C VAL A 189 10.45 7.29 -7.99
N THR A 190 10.34 6.10 -8.58
CA THR A 190 11.26 5.67 -9.65
C THR A 190 11.06 6.48 -10.93
N GLY A 191 9.84 6.88 -11.26
CA GLY A 191 9.56 7.77 -12.39
C GLY A 191 10.19 9.15 -12.20
N LEU A 192 10.02 9.77 -11.03
CA LEU A 192 10.62 11.06 -10.70
C LEU A 192 12.16 10.98 -10.72
N LEU A 193 12.75 9.97 -10.07
CA LEU A 193 14.20 9.78 -10.05
C LEU A 193 14.75 9.53 -11.46
N SER A 194 14.09 8.69 -12.27
CA SER A 194 14.50 8.44 -13.65
C SER A 194 14.45 9.71 -14.51
N LEU A 195 13.45 10.57 -14.28
CA LEU A 195 13.31 11.82 -15.01
C LEU A 195 14.42 12.81 -14.64
N VAL A 196 14.65 13.06 -13.35
CA VAL A 196 15.73 13.95 -12.88
C VAL A 196 17.08 13.47 -13.41
N MET A 197 17.35 12.17 -13.28
CA MET A 197 18.61 11.58 -13.68
C MET A 197 18.81 11.56 -15.20
N GLY A 198 17.74 11.31 -15.96
CA GLY A 198 17.75 11.40 -17.41
C GLY A 198 18.10 12.81 -17.89
N ILE A 199 17.56 13.85 -17.24
CA ILE A 199 17.92 15.25 -17.54
C ILE A 199 19.40 15.50 -17.24
N SER A 200 19.91 15.06 -16.08
CA SER A 200 21.32 15.21 -15.73
C SER A 200 22.26 14.52 -16.71
N LEU A 201 21.90 13.32 -17.18
CA LEU A 201 22.66 12.59 -18.19
C LEU A 201 22.65 13.31 -19.53
N LEU A 202 21.50 13.77 -20.02
CA LEU A 202 21.42 14.53 -21.27
C LEU A 202 22.23 15.84 -21.21
N ALA A 203 22.16 16.56 -20.10
CA ALA A 203 22.94 17.77 -19.89
C ALA A 203 24.45 17.50 -19.91
N ALA A 204 24.89 16.40 -19.28
CA ALA A 204 26.30 16.00 -19.27
C ALA A 204 26.83 15.50 -20.62
N TRP A 205 25.97 15.08 -21.54
CA TRP A 205 26.36 14.64 -22.89
C TRP A 205 26.30 15.78 -23.93
N GLY A 206 25.58 16.86 -23.63
CA GLY A 206 25.50 18.05 -24.48
C GLY A 206 26.63 19.06 -24.28
N THR A 207 27.46 18.89 -23.26
CA THR A 207 28.68 19.68 -22.96
C THR A 207 29.94 18.91 -23.31
#